data_AF-A0A1Z9Q5N8-F1
#
_entry.id   AF-A0A1Z9Q5N8-F1
#
_cell.length_a   1.000
_cell.length_b   1.000
_cell.length_c   1.000
_cell.angle_alpha   90.00
_cell.angle_beta   90.00
_cell.angle_gamma   90.00
#
_symmetry.space_group_name_H-M   'P 1'
#
loop_
_entity.id
_entity.type
_entity.pdbx_description
1 polymer ?
#
loop_
_entity_poly.entity_id
_entity_poly.type
_entity_poly.pdbx_seq_one_letter_code
_entity_poly.pdbx_strand_id
1 'polypeptide(L)'
;MTKGFTVKAKSPTVAKEPEWDYDKAKEIVKGKTVVFCLPGRNVSYTFLKSFVQLCFDLVQAGASIQISQDYSSMVNFARCKCLGANVLRGPDQLPWDGKLPYDWQLWIDSDIVYNTEKFWQLVLMEQDIAAGWYMTEDGKTTSVAHWLEEDDFRTNGGVMNHETGDSIGKRKKPFTVDYTGFGWLLIKNGVFEHKEMPYPWFAPKMQVFESGEVQDMCGEDVSFCLDAKEAGFEIWCDPRIRVGHEKTRVI
;
A
#
# COMPACT_ATOMS: atom_id res chain seq x y z
N MET A 1 -22.01 -5.44 63.09
CA MET A 1 -22.53 -5.95 61.80
C MET A 1 -21.53 -5.60 60.71
N THR A 2 -20.64 -6.52 60.35
CA THR A 2 -19.68 -6.38 59.26
C THR A 2 -20.34 -6.81 57.96
N LYS A 3 -20.49 -5.88 57.00
CA LYS A 3 -21.04 -6.16 55.67
C LYS A 3 -20.05 -7.07 54.92
N GLY A 4 -20.49 -8.30 54.62
CA GLY A 4 -19.72 -9.25 53.81
C GLY A 4 -19.55 -8.74 52.38
N PHE A 5 -18.31 -8.68 51.91
CA PHE A 5 -17.99 -8.41 50.52
C PHE A 5 -18.23 -9.69 49.70
N THR A 6 -19.12 -9.62 48.71
CA THR A 6 -19.33 -10.71 47.74
C THR A 6 -18.48 -10.40 46.50
N VAL A 7 -17.43 -11.20 46.27
CA VAL A 7 -16.63 -11.14 45.05
C VAL A 7 -17.41 -11.83 43.94
N LYS A 8 -17.89 -11.07 42.95
CA LYS A 8 -18.45 -11.63 41.73
C LYS A 8 -17.31 -12.19 40.88
N ALA A 9 -17.30 -13.51 40.66
CA ALA A 9 -16.37 -14.14 39.73
C ALA A 9 -16.56 -13.56 38.32
N LYS A 10 -15.46 -13.17 37.67
CA LYS A 10 -15.49 -12.76 36.25
C LYS A 10 -15.95 -13.96 35.41
N SER A 11 -16.95 -13.75 34.56
CA SER A 11 -17.37 -14.74 33.57
C SER A 11 -16.17 -15.15 32.70
N PRO A 12 -16.02 -16.44 32.37
CA PRO A 12 -14.92 -16.89 31.51
C PRO A 12 -15.01 -16.17 30.16
N THR A 13 -13.96 -15.44 29.82
CA THR A 13 -13.78 -14.88 28.48
C THR A 13 -13.51 -16.03 27.53
N VAL A 14 -14.46 -16.32 26.64
CA VAL A 14 -14.23 -17.21 25.50
C VAL A 14 -13.01 -16.65 24.75
N ALA A 15 -11.94 -17.44 24.63
CA ALA A 15 -10.79 -17.08 23.84
C ALA A 15 -11.30 -16.83 22.41
N LYS A 16 -11.22 -15.57 21.95
CA LYS A 16 -11.50 -15.27 20.55
C LYS A 16 -10.49 -16.04 19.72
N GLU A 17 -10.97 -16.77 18.71
CA GLU A 17 -10.07 -17.30 17.69
C GLU A 17 -9.22 -16.16 17.13
N PRO A 18 -7.93 -16.41 16.84
CA PRO A 18 -7.05 -15.40 16.29
C PRO A 18 -7.65 -14.88 14.98
N GLU A 19 -7.74 -13.55 14.86
CA GLU A 19 -8.37 -12.88 13.72
C GLU A 19 -7.62 -13.15 12.39
N TRP A 20 -6.35 -13.56 12.48
CA TRP A 20 -5.45 -13.79 11.36
C TRP A 20 -4.64 -15.07 11.55
N ASP A 21 -4.49 -15.84 10.48
CA ASP A 21 -3.65 -17.04 10.44
C ASP A 21 -2.24 -16.69 9.94
N TYR A 22 -1.39 -16.21 10.85
CA TYR A 22 -0.02 -15.84 10.49
C TYR A 22 0.89 -17.04 10.17
N ASP A 23 0.52 -18.25 10.57
CA ASP A 23 1.29 -19.43 10.20
C ASP A 23 1.03 -19.80 8.73
N LYS A 24 -0.23 -19.68 8.26
CA LYS A 24 -0.54 -19.71 6.82
C LYS A 24 0.23 -18.63 6.06
N ALA A 25 0.29 -17.40 6.58
CA ALA A 25 1.01 -16.31 5.93
C ALA A 25 2.51 -16.63 5.74
N LYS A 26 3.16 -17.17 6.77
CA LYS A 26 4.56 -17.59 6.71
C LYS A 26 4.78 -18.74 5.72
N GLU A 27 3.87 -19.71 5.66
CA GLU A 27 3.96 -20.81 4.68
C GLU A 27 3.78 -20.30 3.24
N ILE A 28 2.91 -19.31 2.99
CA ILE A 28 2.77 -18.66 1.67
C ILE A 28 4.08 -17.94 1.28
N VAL A 29 4.75 -17.31 2.24
CA VAL A 29 5.97 -16.50 2.02
C VAL A 29 7.23 -17.35 1.92
N LYS A 30 7.22 -18.58 2.42
CA LYS A 30 8.37 -19.47 2.42
C LYS A 30 8.87 -19.74 1.00
N GLY A 31 10.17 -19.50 0.77
CA GLY A 31 10.81 -19.64 -0.55
C GLY A 31 10.51 -18.51 -1.53
N LYS A 32 9.73 -17.49 -1.13
CA LYS A 32 9.41 -16.32 -1.96
C LYS A 32 10.51 -15.27 -1.90
N THR A 33 10.64 -14.49 -2.96
CA THR A 33 11.52 -13.32 -2.99
C THR A 33 10.72 -12.03 -2.95
N VAL A 34 10.96 -11.21 -1.93
CA VAL A 34 10.31 -9.90 -1.73
C VAL A 34 11.30 -8.78 -2.03
N VAL A 35 10.97 -7.89 -2.96
CA VAL A 35 11.74 -6.67 -3.20
C VAL A 35 11.08 -5.49 -2.49
N PHE A 36 11.78 -4.92 -1.51
CA PHE A 36 11.36 -3.68 -0.87
C PHE A 36 11.64 -2.50 -1.81
N CYS A 37 10.57 -1.83 -2.24
CA CYS A 37 10.65 -0.64 -3.09
C CYS A 37 10.51 0.61 -2.20
N LEU A 38 11.63 1.30 -1.97
CA LEU A 38 11.76 2.36 -0.96
C LEU A 38 12.10 3.70 -1.63
N PRO A 39 11.13 4.50 -2.09
CA PRO A 39 11.41 5.82 -2.63
C PRO A 39 11.82 6.79 -1.51
N GLY A 40 12.83 7.63 -1.74
CA GLY A 40 13.28 8.62 -0.76
C GLY A 40 14.70 8.39 -0.25
N ARG A 41 15.32 9.37 0.42
CA ARG A 41 16.73 9.29 0.88
C ARG A 41 16.92 9.08 2.37
N ASN A 42 15.86 9.31 3.14
CA ASN A 42 15.89 9.41 4.59
C ASN A 42 14.72 8.65 5.18
N VAL A 43 14.90 8.10 6.37
CA VAL A 43 13.86 7.41 7.14
C VAL A 43 14.03 7.78 8.62
N SER A 44 12.95 7.68 9.41
CA SER A 44 13.05 7.86 10.86
C SER A 44 13.60 6.60 11.55
N TYR A 45 14.01 6.73 12.82
CA TYR A 45 14.35 5.56 13.63
C TYR A 45 13.15 4.63 13.88
N THR A 46 11.93 5.18 13.84
CA THR A 46 10.68 4.40 13.92
C THR A 46 10.57 3.48 12.71
N PHE A 47 10.74 4.03 11.50
CA PHE A 47 10.77 3.26 10.27
C PHE A 47 11.91 2.23 10.28
N LEU A 48 13.14 2.65 10.58
CA LEU A 48 14.32 1.78 10.51
C LEU A 48 14.18 0.54 11.41
N LYS A 49 13.66 0.72 12.64
CA LYS A 49 13.41 -0.42 13.55
C LYS A 49 12.38 -1.38 12.98
N SER A 50 11.28 -0.86 12.45
CA SER A 50 10.21 -1.66 11.86
C SER A 50 10.67 -2.42 10.61
N PHE A 51 11.47 -1.75 9.77
CA PHE A 51 12.06 -2.33 8.56
C PHE A 51 13.05 -3.45 8.88
N VAL A 52 13.97 -3.23 9.82
CA VAL A 52 14.94 -4.25 10.24
C VAL A 52 14.24 -5.46 10.84
N GLN A 53 13.21 -5.24 11.66
CA GLN A 53 12.40 -6.33 12.22
C GLN A 53 11.70 -7.13 11.11
N LEU A 54 11.06 -6.46 10.15
CA LEU A 54 10.42 -7.12 9.01
C LEU A 54 11.43 -7.94 8.19
N CYS A 55 12.63 -7.42 7.94
CA CYS A 55 13.69 -8.16 7.25
C CYS A 55 14.05 -9.46 7.97
N PHE A 56 14.25 -9.41 9.29
CA PHE A 56 14.55 -10.61 10.08
C PHE A 56 13.41 -11.61 10.05
N ASP A 57 12.17 -11.16 10.21
CA ASP A 57 11.00 -12.04 10.26
C ASP A 57 10.76 -12.74 8.91
N LEU A 58 10.99 -12.05 7.79
CA LEU A 58 10.89 -12.66 6.45
C LEU A 58 11.96 -13.72 6.21
N VAL A 59 13.22 -13.41 6.56
CA VAL A 59 14.32 -14.38 6.41
C VAL A 59 14.09 -15.59 7.31
N GLN A 60 13.60 -15.39 8.55
CA GLN A 60 13.24 -16.49 9.45
C GLN A 60 12.05 -17.32 8.94
N ALA A 61 11.10 -16.69 8.23
CA ALA A 61 10.01 -17.38 7.53
C ALA A 61 10.47 -18.09 6.24
N GLY A 62 11.75 -18.00 5.87
CA GLY A 62 12.32 -18.68 4.71
C GLY A 62 12.16 -17.93 3.39
N ALA A 63 11.86 -16.63 3.42
CA ALA A 63 11.89 -15.78 2.24
C ALA A 63 13.29 -15.21 1.96
N SER A 64 13.51 -14.85 0.70
CA SER A 64 14.61 -13.99 0.29
C SER A 64 14.13 -12.55 0.20
N ILE A 65 15.00 -11.61 0.53
CA ILE A 65 14.69 -10.18 0.46
C ILE A 65 15.70 -9.45 -0.41
N GLN A 66 15.24 -8.40 -1.09
CA GLN A 66 16.05 -7.46 -1.85
C GLN A 66 15.59 -6.05 -1.53
N ILE A 67 16.49 -5.07 -1.64
CA ILE A 67 16.18 -3.67 -1.38
C ILE A 67 16.43 -2.91 -2.67
N SER A 68 15.40 -2.21 -3.14
CA SER A 68 15.49 -1.28 -4.25
C SER A 68 15.07 0.10 -3.75
N GLN A 69 16.07 0.93 -3.48
CA GLN A 69 15.92 2.28 -2.97
C GLN A 69 16.50 3.25 -4.00
N ASP A 70 15.74 4.28 -4.36
CA ASP A 70 16.24 5.39 -5.16
C ASP A 70 15.51 6.68 -4.79
N TYR A 71 15.97 7.78 -5.37
CA TYR A 71 15.43 9.10 -5.16
C TYR A 71 15.42 9.94 -6.44
N SER A 72 14.41 10.79 -6.50
CA SER A 72 14.33 11.94 -7.38
C SER A 72 13.56 13.06 -6.69
N SER A 73 13.80 14.31 -7.07
CA SER A 73 12.93 15.43 -6.67
C SER A 73 11.54 15.35 -7.31
N MET A 74 11.37 14.50 -8.33
CA MET A 74 10.09 14.16 -8.94
C MET A 74 9.69 12.75 -8.51
N VAL A 75 8.64 12.62 -7.71
CA VAL A 75 8.19 11.35 -7.11
C VAL A 75 7.90 10.27 -8.17
N ASN A 76 7.23 10.64 -9.27
CA ASN A 76 7.00 9.78 -10.44
C ASN A 76 8.28 9.07 -10.89
N PHE A 77 9.38 9.83 -10.97
CA PHE A 77 10.66 9.31 -11.42
C PHE A 77 11.36 8.52 -10.33
N ALA A 78 11.22 8.91 -9.05
CA ALA A 78 11.73 8.14 -7.92
C ALA A 78 11.15 6.71 -7.90
N ARG A 79 9.83 6.57 -8.08
CA ARG A 79 9.18 5.26 -8.16
C ARG A 79 9.66 4.44 -9.36
N CYS A 80 9.74 5.04 -10.55
CA CYS A 80 10.29 4.35 -11.72
C CYS A 80 11.73 3.86 -11.48
N LYS A 81 12.57 4.66 -10.82
CA LYS A 81 13.94 4.25 -10.49
C LYS A 81 14.01 3.12 -9.47
N CYS A 82 13.08 3.04 -8.51
CA CYS A 82 12.95 1.87 -7.64
C CYS A 82 12.71 0.57 -8.43
N LEU A 83 12.22 0.65 -9.67
CA LEU A 83 12.09 -0.49 -10.58
C LEU A 83 13.27 -0.62 -11.56
N GLY A 84 14.37 0.10 -11.35
CA GLY A 84 15.56 0.06 -12.20
C GLY A 84 15.35 0.68 -13.59
N ALA A 85 14.33 1.54 -13.75
CA ALA A 85 13.98 2.12 -15.03
C ALA A 85 15.11 2.94 -15.64
N ASN A 86 15.21 2.90 -16.97
CA ASN A 86 16.12 3.74 -17.74
C ASN A 86 15.40 4.27 -19.00
N VAL A 87 15.39 5.59 -19.16
CA VAL A 87 14.73 6.29 -20.28
C VAL A 87 15.22 5.83 -21.66
N LEU A 88 16.43 5.28 -21.76
CA LEU A 88 17.01 4.83 -23.03
C LEU A 88 16.55 3.44 -23.47
N ARG A 89 15.80 2.70 -22.63
CA ARG A 89 15.39 1.31 -22.90
C ARG A 89 14.01 1.20 -23.56
N GLY A 90 13.31 2.31 -23.72
CA GLY A 90 11.98 2.35 -24.34
C GLY A 90 10.86 1.86 -23.42
N PRO A 91 9.62 1.82 -23.94
CA PRO A 91 8.42 1.54 -23.14
C PRO A 91 8.27 0.07 -22.73
N ASP A 92 8.88 -0.87 -23.46
CA ASP A 92 8.73 -2.31 -23.21
C ASP A 92 9.71 -2.85 -22.16
N GLN A 93 10.39 -1.97 -21.42
CA GLN A 93 11.29 -2.40 -20.36
C GLN A 93 10.51 -3.02 -19.20
N LEU A 94 11.10 -4.05 -18.57
CA LEU A 94 10.57 -4.68 -17.38
C LEU A 94 11.28 -4.15 -16.13
N PRO A 95 10.69 -4.29 -14.92
CA PRO A 95 11.40 -4.01 -13.68
C PRO A 95 12.76 -4.71 -13.65
N TRP A 96 13.82 -3.94 -13.40
CA TRP A 96 15.22 -4.36 -13.39
C TRP A 96 15.66 -5.14 -14.64
N ASP A 97 15.09 -4.79 -15.80
CA ASP A 97 15.27 -5.48 -17.09
C ASP A 97 14.90 -6.98 -17.05
N GLY A 98 14.06 -7.41 -16.10
CA GLY A 98 13.75 -8.83 -15.88
C GLY A 98 14.93 -9.65 -15.35
N LYS A 99 16.02 -9.00 -14.92
CA LYS A 99 17.24 -9.68 -14.44
C LYS A 99 17.17 -10.07 -12.96
N LEU A 100 16.27 -9.45 -12.21
CA LEU A 100 16.04 -9.76 -10.80
C LEU A 100 14.80 -10.65 -10.69
N PRO A 101 14.93 -11.96 -10.36
CA PRO A 101 13.79 -12.80 -10.08
C PRO A 101 13.14 -12.39 -8.76
N TYR A 102 11.81 -12.25 -8.74
CA TYR A 102 11.06 -11.91 -7.54
C TYR A 102 9.62 -12.44 -7.62
N ASP A 103 8.97 -12.55 -6.46
CA ASP A 103 7.54 -12.91 -6.37
C ASP A 103 6.68 -11.68 -6.04
N TRP A 104 7.16 -10.81 -5.16
CA TRP A 104 6.45 -9.60 -4.75
C TRP A 104 7.35 -8.37 -4.66
N GLN A 105 6.76 -7.21 -4.94
CA GLN A 105 7.26 -5.90 -4.56
C GLN A 105 6.46 -5.41 -3.37
N LEU A 106 7.13 -5.04 -2.28
CA LEU A 106 6.51 -4.32 -1.17
C LEU A 106 6.94 -2.86 -1.23
N TRP A 107 6.00 -1.98 -1.55
CA TRP A 107 6.19 -0.55 -1.57
C TRP A 107 5.93 0.04 -0.19
N ILE A 108 6.91 0.81 0.29
CA ILE A 108 6.86 1.45 1.61
C ILE A 108 7.40 2.86 1.50
N ASP A 109 6.57 3.85 1.82
CA ASP A 109 7.03 5.23 1.94
C ASP A 109 7.80 5.42 3.26
N SER A 110 8.81 6.29 3.26
CA SER A 110 9.77 6.46 4.35
C SER A 110 9.18 6.94 5.69
N ASP A 111 7.95 7.47 5.66
CA ASP A 111 7.21 8.01 6.80
C ASP A 111 6.07 7.09 7.26
N ILE A 112 6.02 5.84 6.79
CA ILE A 112 5.02 4.87 7.20
C ILE A 112 5.46 4.13 8.46
N VAL A 113 4.53 4.01 9.41
CA VAL A 113 4.74 3.35 10.70
C VAL A 113 3.96 2.03 10.73
N TYR A 114 4.67 0.91 10.84
CA TYR A 114 4.10 -0.42 10.69
C TYR A 114 4.78 -1.45 11.61
N ASN A 115 4.28 -2.68 11.61
CA ASN A 115 4.95 -3.84 12.18
C ASN A 115 4.84 -5.03 11.19
N THR A 116 5.56 -6.12 11.46
CA THR A 116 5.58 -7.31 10.59
C THR A 116 4.20 -7.92 10.37
N GLU A 117 3.31 -7.87 11.37
CA GLU A 117 1.96 -8.40 11.23
C GLU A 117 1.19 -7.75 10.09
N LYS A 118 1.41 -6.45 9.82
CA LYS A 118 0.79 -5.76 8.69
C LYS A 118 1.21 -6.33 7.34
N PHE A 119 2.42 -6.87 7.24
CA PHE A 119 2.87 -7.57 6.04
C PHE A 119 2.18 -8.93 5.91
N TRP A 120 2.10 -9.72 6.99
CA TRP A 120 1.41 -11.01 6.98
C TRP A 120 -0.07 -10.86 6.59
N GLN A 121 -0.72 -9.78 7.03
CA GLN A 121 -2.10 -9.48 6.68
C GLN A 121 -2.26 -9.21 5.16
N LEU A 122 -1.32 -8.52 4.52
CA LEU A 122 -1.34 -8.32 3.06
C LEU A 122 -1.18 -9.65 2.32
N VAL A 123 -0.23 -10.49 2.75
CA VAL A 123 0.02 -11.81 2.14
C VAL A 123 -1.24 -12.68 2.19
N LEU A 124 -1.98 -12.66 3.31
CA LEU A 124 -3.20 -13.44 3.48
C LEU A 124 -4.36 -13.00 2.57
N MET A 125 -4.27 -11.83 1.94
CA MET A 125 -5.26 -11.40 0.95
C MET A 125 -5.14 -12.19 -0.36
N GLU A 126 -3.94 -12.70 -0.68
CA GLU A 126 -3.64 -13.47 -1.90
C GLU A 126 -4.10 -12.77 -3.20
N GLN A 127 -3.96 -11.44 -3.26
CA GLN A 127 -4.32 -10.61 -4.43
C GLN A 127 -3.10 -10.20 -5.24
N ASP A 128 -3.30 -9.86 -6.51
CA ASP A 128 -2.21 -9.34 -7.36
C ASP A 128 -1.75 -7.94 -6.91
N ILE A 129 -2.69 -7.13 -6.41
CA ILE A 129 -2.44 -5.81 -5.81
C ILE A 129 -3.18 -5.74 -4.47
N ALA A 130 -2.44 -5.80 -3.36
CA ALA A 130 -2.96 -5.83 -2.00
C ALA A 130 -2.47 -4.61 -1.19
N ALA A 131 -3.40 -3.76 -0.78
CA ALA A 131 -3.14 -2.51 -0.06
C ALA A 131 -3.55 -2.60 1.41
N GLY A 132 -2.73 -1.97 2.26
CA GLY A 132 -3.20 -1.45 3.54
C GLY A 132 -3.48 0.05 3.40
N TRP A 133 -3.99 0.66 4.46
CA TRP A 133 -4.35 2.07 4.42
C TRP A 133 -3.73 2.85 5.58
N TYR A 134 -3.55 4.14 5.35
CA TYR A 134 -3.10 5.12 6.33
C TYR A 134 -3.93 6.39 6.21
N MET A 135 -3.91 7.21 7.26
CA MET A 135 -4.52 8.54 7.18
C MET A 135 -3.62 9.46 6.35
N THR A 136 -4.20 10.32 5.53
CA THR A 136 -3.45 11.40 4.88
C THR A 136 -3.06 12.47 5.92
N GLU A 137 -2.32 13.49 5.49
CA GLU A 137 -1.83 14.55 6.36
C GLU A 137 -2.95 15.36 7.04
N ASP A 138 -4.16 15.38 6.47
CA ASP A 138 -5.31 16.07 7.05
C ASP A 138 -5.88 15.38 8.31
N GLY A 139 -5.45 14.15 8.59
CA GLY A 139 -5.90 13.34 9.73
C GLY A 139 -7.36 12.87 9.65
N LYS A 140 -8.01 12.97 8.49
CA LYS A 140 -9.42 12.64 8.24
C LYS A 140 -9.61 11.68 7.08
N THR A 141 -9.01 11.98 5.93
CA THR A 141 -9.06 11.16 4.72
C THR A 141 -8.00 10.06 4.79
N THR A 142 -8.21 8.99 4.04
CA THR A 142 -7.30 7.84 3.98
C THR A 142 -6.57 7.80 2.65
N SER A 143 -5.53 6.96 2.58
CA SER A 143 -4.76 6.70 1.36
C SER A 143 -5.53 5.94 0.28
N VAL A 144 -6.80 5.58 0.48
CA VAL A 144 -7.62 4.89 -0.51
C VAL A 144 -8.86 5.70 -0.88
N ALA A 145 -9.27 5.60 -2.15
CA ALA A 145 -10.40 6.36 -2.67
C ALA A 145 -11.17 5.60 -3.75
N HIS A 146 -12.38 6.09 -3.99
CA HIS A 146 -13.23 5.70 -5.11
C HIS A 146 -13.32 6.83 -6.13
N TRP A 147 -13.51 6.44 -7.39
CA TRP A 147 -13.70 7.38 -8.49
C TRP A 147 -15.04 8.11 -8.33
N LEU A 148 -15.06 9.37 -8.77
CA LEU A 148 -16.26 10.20 -8.79
C LEU A 148 -16.61 10.56 -10.23
N GLU A 149 -17.91 10.63 -10.51
CA GLU A 149 -18.42 11.30 -11.71
C GLU A 149 -18.13 12.80 -11.65
N GLU A 150 -18.16 13.50 -12.80
CA GLU A 150 -17.74 14.90 -12.90
C GLU A 150 -18.47 15.83 -11.90
N ASP A 151 -19.79 15.69 -11.78
CA ASP A 151 -20.61 16.52 -10.88
C ASP A 151 -20.23 16.33 -9.41
N ASP A 152 -19.94 15.09 -9.02
CA ASP A 152 -19.49 14.77 -7.67
C ASP A 152 -18.06 15.26 -7.44
N PHE A 153 -17.17 15.14 -8.42
CA PHE A 153 -15.80 15.65 -8.34
C PHE A 153 -15.77 17.18 -8.17
N ARG A 154 -16.59 17.91 -8.93
CA ARG A 154 -16.78 19.37 -8.77
C ARG A 154 -17.30 19.72 -7.38
N THR A 155 -18.32 19.01 -6.92
CA THR A 155 -18.96 19.27 -5.60
C THR A 155 -18.01 18.91 -4.44
N ASN A 156 -17.12 17.95 -4.63
CA ASN A 156 -16.11 17.52 -3.66
C ASN A 156 -14.82 18.36 -3.70
N GLY A 157 -14.83 19.50 -4.43
CA GLY A 157 -13.71 20.44 -4.45
C GLY A 157 -12.52 19.99 -5.30
N GLY A 158 -12.74 19.10 -6.27
CA GLY A 158 -11.70 18.61 -7.18
C GLY A 158 -10.80 17.54 -6.56
N VAL A 159 -11.32 16.75 -5.63
CA VAL A 159 -10.60 15.64 -5.00
C VAL A 159 -11.42 14.35 -5.15
N MET A 160 -10.75 13.21 -5.33
CA MET A 160 -11.38 11.89 -5.34
C MET A 160 -12.18 11.63 -4.06
N ASN A 161 -13.10 10.67 -4.09
CA ASN A 161 -13.87 10.28 -2.91
C ASN A 161 -13.03 9.38 -2.01
N HIS A 162 -12.11 10.00 -1.25
CA HIS A 162 -11.32 9.29 -0.27
C HIS A 162 -12.22 8.69 0.80
N GLU A 163 -11.96 7.41 1.12
CA GLU A 163 -12.48 6.85 2.37
C GLU A 163 -11.97 7.71 3.53
N THR A 164 -12.83 7.97 4.50
CA THR A 164 -12.50 8.66 5.74
C THR A 164 -12.22 7.63 6.84
N GLY A 165 -11.59 8.07 7.93
CA GLY A 165 -11.44 7.21 9.12
C GLY A 165 -12.77 6.62 9.62
N ASP A 166 -13.87 7.36 9.48
CA ASP A 166 -15.20 6.92 9.89
C ASP A 166 -15.83 5.93 8.90
N SER A 167 -15.69 6.15 7.59
CA SER A 167 -16.28 5.28 6.58
C SER A 167 -15.51 3.96 6.46
N ILE A 168 -14.18 3.99 6.46
CA ILE A 168 -13.37 2.77 6.41
C ILE A 168 -13.54 1.92 7.68
N GLY A 169 -13.71 2.56 8.84
CA GLY A 169 -13.92 1.88 10.12
C GLY A 169 -15.22 1.06 10.19
N LYS A 170 -16.21 1.39 9.35
CA LYS A 170 -17.46 0.63 9.22
C LYS A 170 -17.29 -0.65 8.41
N ARG A 171 -16.28 -0.73 7.54
CA ARG A 171 -15.97 -1.91 6.73
C ARG A 171 -15.30 -2.99 7.60
N LYS A 172 -15.54 -4.26 7.26
CA LYS A 172 -15.05 -5.43 8.03
C LYS A 172 -14.36 -6.49 7.17
N LYS A 173 -14.43 -6.35 5.85
CA LYS A 173 -13.90 -7.29 4.87
C LYS A 173 -13.10 -6.53 3.81
N PRO A 174 -12.14 -7.18 3.15
CA PRO A 174 -11.51 -6.65 1.95
C PRO A 174 -12.53 -6.14 0.93
N PHE A 175 -12.17 -5.08 0.23
CA PHE A 175 -12.97 -4.46 -0.81
C PHE A 175 -12.06 -3.88 -1.89
N THR A 176 -12.59 -3.71 -3.10
CA THR A 176 -11.87 -3.09 -4.20
C THR A 176 -11.90 -1.57 -4.07
N VAL A 177 -10.83 -0.91 -4.50
CA VAL A 177 -10.70 0.55 -4.52
C VAL A 177 -10.21 1.01 -5.89
N ASP A 178 -10.49 2.26 -6.23
CA ASP A 178 -10.07 2.83 -7.51
C ASP A 178 -8.69 3.50 -7.41
N TYR A 179 -8.30 3.85 -6.19
CA TYR A 179 -7.04 4.47 -5.86
C TYR A 179 -6.51 3.93 -4.53
N THR A 180 -5.21 3.69 -4.49
CA THR A 180 -4.44 3.53 -3.25
C THR A 180 -3.11 4.25 -3.37
N GLY A 181 -2.70 4.92 -2.30
CA GLY A 181 -1.34 5.40 -2.14
C GLY A 181 -0.36 4.23 -2.02
N PHE A 182 0.89 4.47 -2.39
CA PHE A 182 1.94 3.45 -2.40
C PHE A 182 2.73 3.32 -1.09
N GLY A 183 2.29 3.99 -0.01
CA GLY A 183 2.97 3.93 1.27
C GLY A 183 2.94 2.54 1.94
N TRP A 184 1.98 1.69 1.61
CA TRP A 184 1.92 0.31 2.11
C TRP A 184 1.15 -0.60 1.14
N LEU A 185 1.86 -1.05 0.10
CA LEU A 185 1.26 -1.77 -1.03
C LEU A 185 2.12 -2.97 -1.45
N LEU A 186 1.51 -4.15 -1.48
CA LEU A 186 2.13 -5.38 -1.98
C LEU A 186 1.64 -5.65 -3.40
N ILE A 187 2.55 -5.74 -4.34
CA ILE A 187 2.26 -6.00 -5.76
C ILE A 187 2.99 -7.27 -6.18
N LYS A 188 2.26 -8.18 -6.83
CA LYS A 188 2.80 -9.44 -7.33
C LYS A 188 3.51 -9.28 -8.66
N ASN A 189 4.55 -10.09 -8.87
CA ASN A 189 5.17 -10.24 -10.18
C ASN A 189 4.10 -10.60 -11.22
N GLY A 190 4.15 -9.94 -12.37
CA GLY A 190 3.14 -10.03 -13.43
C GLY A 190 2.32 -8.75 -13.60
N VAL A 191 2.22 -7.88 -12.59
CA VAL A 191 1.50 -6.60 -12.70
C VAL A 191 2.32 -5.58 -13.50
N PHE A 192 3.54 -5.25 -13.04
CA PHE A 192 4.42 -4.32 -13.75
C PHE A 192 4.97 -4.89 -15.06
N GLU A 193 5.02 -6.22 -15.18
CA GLU A 193 5.41 -6.93 -16.39
C GLU A 193 4.26 -7.06 -17.40
N HIS A 194 3.04 -6.65 -17.05
CA HIS A 194 1.89 -6.79 -17.93
C HIS A 194 2.05 -5.93 -19.18
N LYS A 195 1.66 -6.45 -20.35
CA LYS A 195 1.81 -5.76 -21.65
C LYS A 195 1.06 -4.43 -21.75
N GLU A 196 -0.03 -4.29 -20.99
CA GLU A 196 -0.80 -3.05 -20.90
C GLU A 196 -0.28 -2.09 -19.80
N MET A 197 0.82 -2.45 -19.12
CA MET A 197 1.51 -1.62 -18.12
C MET A 197 2.92 -1.21 -18.61
N PRO A 198 3.06 -0.53 -19.77
CA PRO A 198 4.36 -0.14 -20.28
C PRO A 198 5.02 0.94 -19.43
N TYR A 199 6.35 1.01 -19.49
CA TYR A 199 7.09 2.16 -18.99
C TYR A 199 6.70 3.43 -19.76
N PRO A 200 6.59 4.60 -19.11
CA PRO A 200 6.77 4.86 -17.67
C PRO A 200 5.55 4.52 -16.79
N TRP A 201 5.71 3.58 -15.85
CA TRP A 201 4.65 3.06 -14.97
C TRP A 201 3.99 4.06 -14.03
N PHE A 202 4.60 5.23 -13.85
CA PHE A 202 4.18 6.28 -12.93
C PHE A 202 4.14 7.63 -13.64
N ALA A 203 3.91 7.67 -14.96
CA ALA A 203 3.76 8.96 -15.63
C ALA A 203 2.45 9.64 -15.22
N PRO A 204 2.49 10.92 -14.84
CA PRO A 204 1.27 11.65 -14.51
C PRO A 204 0.37 11.73 -15.74
N LYS A 205 -0.93 11.47 -15.56
CA LYS A 205 -1.94 11.57 -16.61
C LYS A 205 -2.74 12.87 -16.47
N MET A 206 -3.08 13.47 -17.61
CA MET A 206 -4.11 14.50 -17.67
C MET A 206 -5.48 13.81 -17.61
N GLN A 207 -6.27 14.21 -16.62
CA GLN A 207 -7.67 13.82 -16.49
C GLN A 207 -8.53 14.94 -17.06
N VAL A 208 -9.27 14.63 -18.11
CA VAL A 208 -10.23 15.55 -18.72
C VAL A 208 -11.62 14.95 -18.47
N PHE A 209 -12.43 15.64 -17.68
CA PHE A 209 -13.80 15.21 -17.40
C PHE A 209 -14.70 15.43 -18.62
N GLU A 210 -15.91 14.85 -18.63
CA GLU A 210 -16.79 14.78 -19.81
C GLU A 210 -17.06 16.15 -20.47
N SER A 211 -17.22 17.20 -19.69
CA SER A 211 -17.45 18.57 -20.22
C SER A 211 -16.22 19.20 -20.86
N GLY A 212 -15.02 18.70 -20.56
CA GLY A 212 -13.74 19.29 -20.93
C GLY A 212 -13.37 20.58 -20.17
N GLU A 213 -14.29 21.11 -19.36
CA GLU A 213 -14.08 22.34 -18.57
C GLU A 213 -13.23 22.07 -17.32
N VAL A 214 -13.34 20.86 -16.76
CA VAL A 214 -12.52 20.43 -15.62
C VAL A 214 -11.39 19.56 -16.14
N GLN A 215 -10.17 20.01 -15.87
CA GLN A 215 -8.95 19.28 -16.17
C GLN A 215 -8.10 19.24 -14.92
N ASP A 216 -7.61 18.05 -14.57
CA ASP A 216 -6.70 17.84 -13.47
C ASP A 216 -5.50 17.00 -13.94
N MET A 217 -4.37 17.13 -13.25
CA MET A 217 -3.22 16.27 -13.45
C MET A 217 -3.13 15.34 -12.25
N CYS A 218 -3.39 14.06 -12.47
CA CYS A 218 -3.38 13.14 -11.35
C CYS A 218 -1.95 12.79 -10.91
N GLY A 219 -1.81 12.51 -9.61
CA GLY A 219 -0.56 12.05 -9.01
C GLY A 219 -0.06 10.74 -9.62
N GLU A 220 1.18 10.39 -9.27
CA GLU A 220 1.86 9.19 -9.78
C GLU A 220 1.13 7.91 -9.37
N ASP A 221 0.66 7.87 -8.12
CA ASP A 221 -0.05 6.73 -7.54
C ASP A 221 -1.40 6.53 -8.24
N VAL A 222 -2.11 7.63 -8.52
CA VAL A 222 -3.39 7.62 -9.26
C VAL A 222 -3.17 7.10 -10.69
N SER A 223 -2.11 7.57 -11.34
CA SER A 223 -1.80 7.19 -12.73
C SER A 223 -1.56 5.68 -12.83
N PHE A 224 -0.75 5.11 -11.93
CA PHE A 224 -0.55 3.67 -11.84
C PHE A 224 -1.88 2.93 -11.59
N CYS A 225 -2.71 3.39 -10.65
CA CYS A 225 -3.97 2.73 -10.33
C CYS A 225 -4.93 2.70 -11.53
N LEU A 226 -4.97 3.77 -12.32
CA LEU A 226 -5.75 3.85 -13.55
C LEU A 226 -5.22 2.87 -14.60
N ASP A 227 -3.91 2.86 -14.86
CA ASP A 227 -3.27 1.92 -15.79
C ASP A 227 -3.55 0.46 -15.37
N ALA A 228 -3.40 0.15 -14.08
CA ALA A 228 -3.63 -1.20 -13.56
C ALA A 228 -5.08 -1.66 -13.79
N LYS A 229 -6.05 -0.76 -13.56
CA LYS A 229 -7.46 -1.05 -13.82
C LYS A 229 -7.78 -1.19 -15.30
N GLU A 230 -7.22 -0.33 -16.16
CA GLU A 230 -7.35 -0.43 -17.62
C GLU A 230 -6.75 -1.75 -18.14
N ALA A 231 -5.66 -2.22 -17.52
CA ALA A 231 -5.04 -3.52 -17.76
C ALA A 231 -5.85 -4.71 -17.22
N GLY A 232 -6.94 -4.47 -16.48
CA GLY A 232 -7.85 -5.50 -15.96
C GLY A 232 -7.52 -6.00 -14.55
N PHE A 233 -6.63 -5.35 -13.81
CA PHE A 233 -6.34 -5.68 -12.42
C PHE A 233 -7.33 -5.01 -11.46
N GLU A 234 -7.64 -5.71 -10.37
CA GLU A 234 -8.35 -5.13 -9.23
C GLU A 234 -7.38 -4.76 -8.12
N ILE A 235 -7.59 -3.60 -7.51
CA ILE A 235 -6.82 -3.12 -6.36
C ILE A 235 -7.63 -3.41 -5.11
N TRP A 236 -7.11 -4.26 -4.24
CA TRP A 236 -7.81 -4.68 -3.02
C TRP A 236 -7.24 -3.99 -1.79
N CYS A 237 -8.11 -3.47 -0.92
CA CYS A 237 -7.77 -2.94 0.38
C CYS A 237 -8.50 -3.72 1.48
N ASP A 238 -7.79 -4.14 2.53
CA ASP A 238 -8.43 -4.64 3.75
C ASP A 238 -8.52 -3.54 4.81
N PRO A 239 -9.73 -3.14 5.25
CA PRO A 239 -9.92 -2.04 6.19
C PRO A 239 -9.33 -2.30 7.58
N ARG A 240 -8.91 -3.53 7.88
CA ARG A 240 -8.27 -3.91 9.14
C ARG A 240 -6.74 -3.71 9.10
N ILE A 241 -6.16 -3.56 7.90
CA ILE A 241 -4.72 -3.34 7.68
C ILE A 241 -4.42 -1.84 7.69
N ARG A 242 -4.51 -1.25 8.88
CA ARG A 242 -4.10 0.15 9.10
C ARG A 242 -2.62 0.24 9.46
N VAL A 243 -1.89 1.12 8.78
CA VAL A 243 -0.55 1.60 9.16
C VAL A 243 -0.60 3.08 9.58
N GLY A 244 0.43 3.55 10.28
CA GLY A 244 0.58 4.95 10.67
C GLY A 244 1.28 5.77 9.60
N HIS A 245 1.10 7.09 9.65
CA HIS A 245 1.72 8.07 8.76
C HIS A 245 2.37 9.15 9.62
N GLU A 246 3.69 9.15 9.67
CA GLU A 246 4.49 10.05 10.48
C GLU A 246 4.60 11.41 9.77
N LYS A 247 4.24 12.50 10.46
CA LYS A 247 4.40 13.86 9.93
C LYS A 247 5.24 14.70 10.86
N THR A 248 6.22 15.39 10.29
CA THR A 248 7.12 16.27 11.03
C THR A 248 6.47 17.64 11.20
N ARG A 249 6.53 18.18 12.41
CA ARG A 249 6.12 19.56 12.70
C ARG A 249 7.32 20.36 13.18
N VAL A 250 7.56 21.51 12.56
CA VAL A 250 8.55 22.49 13.03
C VAL A 250 7.87 23.42 14.04
N ILE A 251 8.55 23.71 15.15
CA ILE A 251 8.09 24.62 16.22
C ILE A 251 8.86 25.94 16.10
#